data_AF-A0A3M7AQ02-F1
#
_entry.id   AF-A0A3M7AQ02-F1
#
_cell.length_a   1.000
_cell.length_b   1.000
_cell.length_c   1.000
_cell.angle_alpha   90.00
_cell.angle_beta   90.00
_cell.angle_gamma   90.00
#
_symmetry.space_group_name_H-M   'P 1'
#
loop_
_entity.id
_entity.type
_entity.pdbx_description
1 polymer ?
#
loop_
_entity_poly.entity_id
_entity_poly.type
_entity_poly.pdbx_seq_one_letter_code
_entity_poly.pdbx_strand_id
1 'polypeptide(L)'
;MFSQYCEEPFTIEPVKIVSEHNGESREAPDLTPRSTQASASFINSVCGLDLSRENISDLLKKMCYHSRPSPTDSDHLDVDIPITRADILHQADIMEDAAIAYGFNNLPRYFPATHAAVAAALPVNKLADILRFEAAMAGWAEVMPLILCSHDENYGWLNHADDNRAVRLQNPKTLEYQIVRTSLIPGLLKTVRENRRHAVPMKVFEVSDVCYKDMSVERRSRNERHFAACWYGKTAGFEQVHGLLDRVMTMLKAAFITREEGLSGKGVQGYWIEEVD
;
A
#
# COMPACT_ATOMS: atom_id res chain seq x y z
N MET A 1 -15.06 15.09 -32.11
CA MET A 1 -15.69 13.95 -32.79
C MET A 1 -15.44 14.11 -34.29
N PHE A 2 -14.89 13.13 -35.01
CA PHE A 2 -14.49 13.35 -36.42
C PHE A 2 -15.67 13.59 -37.37
N SER A 3 -16.87 13.08 -37.04
CA SER A 3 -18.09 13.28 -37.84
C SER A 3 -18.54 14.74 -37.97
N GLN A 4 -18.01 15.65 -37.15
CA GLN A 4 -18.27 17.09 -37.29
C GLN A 4 -17.65 17.70 -38.56
N TYR A 5 -16.72 16.98 -39.20
CA TYR A 5 -16.02 17.40 -40.42
C TYR A 5 -16.56 16.68 -41.68
N CYS A 6 -17.63 15.91 -41.56
CA CYS A 6 -18.34 15.34 -42.70
C CYS A 6 -19.08 16.43 -43.49
N GLU A 7 -19.44 16.12 -44.74
CA GLU A 7 -20.28 17.01 -45.56
C GLU A 7 -21.62 17.30 -44.88
N GLU A 8 -22.24 16.27 -44.29
CA GLU A 8 -23.33 16.40 -43.34
C GLU A 8 -22.78 16.25 -41.90
N PRO A 9 -22.70 17.34 -41.12
CA PRO A 9 -22.10 17.28 -39.79
C PRO A 9 -22.85 16.35 -38.83
N PHE A 10 -22.09 15.59 -38.03
CA PHE A 10 -22.59 14.63 -37.04
C PHE A 10 -23.38 13.44 -37.61
N THR A 11 -23.29 13.19 -38.92
CA THR A 11 -23.81 11.97 -39.54
C THR A 11 -22.74 10.88 -39.60
N ILE A 12 -23.16 9.62 -39.43
CA ILE A 12 -22.33 8.43 -39.62
C ILE A 12 -23.12 7.46 -40.51
N GLU A 13 -22.51 7.03 -41.63
CA GLU A 13 -23.09 6.00 -42.49
C GLU A 13 -22.99 4.62 -41.81
N PRO A 14 -24.12 3.91 -41.59
CA PRO A 14 -24.10 2.61 -40.94
C PRO A 14 -23.58 1.51 -41.89
N VAL A 15 -22.82 0.57 -41.34
CA VAL A 15 -22.30 -0.59 -42.08
C VAL A 15 -22.92 -1.87 -41.56
N LYS A 16 -23.38 -2.72 -42.48
CA LYS A 16 -23.87 -4.06 -42.16
C LYS A 16 -22.71 -5.04 -42.00
N ILE A 17 -22.51 -5.54 -40.80
CA ILE A 17 -21.54 -6.59 -40.47
C ILE A 17 -22.24 -7.94 -40.53
N VAL A 18 -21.70 -8.87 -41.32
CA VAL A 18 -22.19 -10.25 -41.43
C VAL A 18 -21.19 -11.19 -40.76
N SER A 19 -21.61 -11.86 -39.70
CA SER A 19 -20.80 -12.79 -38.91
C SER A 19 -21.08 -14.22 -39.34
N GLU A 20 -20.31 -14.75 -40.28
CA GLU A 20 -20.52 -16.11 -40.82
C GLU A 20 -20.36 -17.22 -39.77
N HIS A 21 -19.51 -17.00 -38.76
CA HIS A 21 -19.21 -18.00 -37.72
C HIS A 21 -20.39 -18.33 -36.80
N ASN A 22 -21.37 -17.43 -36.67
CA ASN A 22 -22.58 -17.62 -35.86
C ASN A 22 -23.88 -17.33 -36.61
N GLY A 23 -23.81 -16.98 -37.90
CA GLY A 23 -24.97 -16.69 -38.75
C GLY A 23 -25.71 -15.39 -38.39
N GLU A 24 -25.10 -14.52 -37.59
CA GLU A 24 -25.72 -13.26 -37.17
C GLU A 24 -25.28 -12.09 -38.05
N SER A 25 -26.15 -11.10 -38.23
CA SER A 25 -25.79 -9.83 -38.86
C SER A 25 -26.23 -8.66 -38.01
N ARG A 26 -25.41 -7.61 -37.92
CA ARG A 26 -25.72 -6.38 -37.17
C ARG A 26 -25.33 -5.14 -37.96
N GLU A 27 -26.02 -4.04 -37.72
CA GLU A 27 -25.62 -2.72 -38.21
C GLU A 27 -24.70 -2.06 -37.18
N ALA A 28 -23.68 -1.36 -37.65
CA ALA A 28 -22.73 -0.67 -36.78
C ALA A 28 -22.33 0.69 -37.37
N PRO A 29 -22.05 1.70 -36.52
CA PRO A 29 -22.16 1.66 -35.05
C PRO A 29 -23.60 1.79 -34.54
N ASP A 30 -23.92 1.13 -33.41
CA ASP A 30 -25.13 1.45 -32.63
C ASP A 30 -24.85 2.72 -31.82
N LEU A 31 -25.58 3.79 -32.15
CA LEU A 31 -25.42 5.10 -31.52
C LEU A 31 -26.50 5.38 -30.46
N THR A 32 -27.31 4.37 -30.12
CA THR A 32 -28.41 4.51 -29.16
C THR A 32 -27.86 4.85 -27.78
N PRO A 33 -28.26 5.99 -27.16
CA PRO A 33 -27.86 6.31 -25.80
C PRO A 33 -28.32 5.24 -24.82
N ARG A 34 -27.49 4.96 -23.82
CA ARG A 34 -27.87 4.02 -22.76
C ARG A 34 -28.67 4.75 -21.70
N SER A 35 -29.96 4.43 -21.60
CA SER A 35 -30.82 5.00 -20.56
C SER A 35 -30.57 4.35 -19.20
N THR A 36 -30.51 5.17 -18.16
CA THR A 36 -30.44 4.73 -16.77
C THR A 36 -31.15 5.73 -15.85
N GLN A 37 -31.24 5.42 -14.56
CA GLN A 37 -31.79 6.32 -13.55
C GLN A 37 -30.76 6.59 -12.46
N ALA A 38 -30.77 7.81 -11.94
CA ALA A 38 -29.92 8.22 -10.82
C ALA A 38 -30.77 8.90 -9.74
N SER A 39 -30.52 8.55 -8.48
CA SER A 39 -31.23 9.11 -7.33
C SER A 39 -30.65 10.48 -6.94
N ALA A 40 -31.51 11.49 -6.83
CA ALA A 40 -31.10 12.82 -6.37
C ALA A 40 -30.69 12.81 -4.90
N SER A 41 -31.41 12.07 -4.05
CA SER A 41 -31.06 11.88 -2.64
C SER A 41 -29.69 11.24 -2.48
N PHE A 42 -29.36 10.24 -3.29
CA PHE A 42 -28.02 9.65 -3.33
C PHE A 42 -26.95 10.69 -3.69
N ILE A 43 -27.12 11.42 -4.81
CA ILE A 43 -26.16 12.44 -5.26
C ILE A 43 -25.93 13.49 -4.18
N ASN A 44 -27.02 14.04 -3.62
CA ASN A 44 -26.98 15.04 -2.56
C ASN A 44 -26.30 14.51 -1.30
N SER A 45 -26.63 13.29 -0.86
CA SER A 45 -26.05 12.69 0.34
C SER A 45 -24.54 12.49 0.24
N VAL A 46 -24.04 12.05 -0.93
CA VAL A 46 -22.61 11.82 -1.14
C VAL A 46 -21.86 13.14 -1.31
N CYS A 47 -22.43 14.09 -2.03
CA CYS A 47 -21.81 15.40 -2.28
C CYS A 47 -21.95 16.38 -1.10
N GLY A 48 -22.79 16.06 -0.10
CA GLY A 48 -23.15 16.98 0.98
C GLY A 48 -23.97 18.18 0.51
N LEU A 49 -24.72 18.03 -0.57
CA LEU A 49 -25.52 19.11 -1.19
C LEU A 49 -27.01 18.95 -0.88
N ASP A 50 -27.79 19.99 -1.18
CA ASP A 50 -29.26 19.97 -1.14
C ASP A 50 -29.81 20.62 -2.41
N LEU A 51 -29.50 20.01 -3.56
CA LEU A 51 -29.93 20.48 -4.87
C LEU A 51 -31.24 19.81 -5.30
N SER A 52 -32.10 20.57 -5.98
CA SER A 52 -33.27 20.01 -6.64
C SER A 52 -32.88 19.15 -7.84
N ARG A 53 -33.80 18.27 -8.30
CA ARG A 53 -33.59 17.41 -9.47
C ARG A 53 -33.34 18.22 -10.74
N GLU A 54 -33.93 19.40 -10.85
CA GLU A 54 -33.74 20.33 -11.97
C GLU A 54 -32.31 20.87 -11.97
N ASN A 55 -31.81 21.33 -10.82
CA ASN A 55 -30.44 21.81 -10.68
C ASN A 55 -29.42 20.71 -10.95
N ILE A 56 -29.65 19.49 -10.44
CA ILE A 56 -28.79 18.33 -10.71
C ILE A 56 -28.80 18.01 -12.21
N SER A 57 -29.97 18.03 -12.84
CA SER A 57 -30.07 17.81 -14.29
C SER A 57 -29.27 18.87 -15.07
N ASP A 58 -29.32 20.13 -14.67
CA ASP A 58 -28.56 21.20 -15.34
C ASP A 58 -27.05 21.05 -15.17
N LEU A 59 -26.59 20.49 -14.03
CA LEU A 59 -25.20 20.11 -13.85
C LEU A 59 -24.80 18.96 -14.79
N LEU A 60 -25.60 17.91 -14.86
CA LEU A 60 -25.34 16.77 -15.74
C LEU A 60 -25.35 17.16 -17.22
N LYS A 61 -26.19 18.11 -17.65
CA LYS A 61 -26.13 18.66 -19.02
C LYS A 61 -24.78 19.27 -19.36
N LYS A 62 -24.10 19.94 -18.39
CA LYS A 62 -22.73 20.46 -18.61
C LYS A 62 -21.72 19.35 -18.85
N MET A 63 -21.99 18.14 -18.35
CA MET A 63 -21.19 16.93 -18.55
C MET A 63 -21.68 16.07 -19.73
N CYS A 64 -22.43 16.68 -20.65
CA CYS A 64 -22.94 16.08 -21.88
C CYS A 64 -24.03 15.00 -21.70
N TYR A 65 -24.67 14.91 -20.54
CA TYR A 65 -25.84 14.04 -20.38
C TYR A 65 -27.11 14.68 -20.92
N HIS A 66 -28.01 13.82 -21.40
CA HIS A 66 -29.40 14.19 -21.56
C HIS A 66 -30.17 13.70 -20.32
N SER A 67 -30.27 14.56 -19.30
CA SER A 67 -30.97 14.25 -18.05
C SER A 67 -32.26 15.04 -17.91
N ARG A 68 -33.24 14.44 -17.24
CA ARG A 68 -34.51 15.09 -16.84
C ARG A 68 -35.02 14.51 -15.51
N PRO A 69 -35.72 15.29 -14.68
CA PRO A 69 -36.44 14.73 -13.53
C PRO A 69 -37.40 13.63 -14.01
N SER A 70 -37.39 12.47 -13.35
CA SER A 70 -38.28 11.37 -13.72
C SER A 70 -39.74 11.76 -13.44
N PRO A 71 -40.69 11.51 -14.36
CA PRO A 71 -42.11 11.77 -14.15
C PRO A 71 -42.76 10.72 -13.25
N THR A 72 -42.16 9.54 -13.12
CA THR A 72 -42.71 8.40 -12.37
C THR A 72 -42.20 8.31 -10.94
N ASP A 73 -41.10 9.00 -10.61
CA ASP A 73 -40.42 8.91 -9.33
C ASP A 73 -39.97 10.31 -8.87
N SER A 74 -40.28 10.68 -7.63
CA SER A 74 -40.00 12.02 -7.10
C SER A 74 -38.55 12.24 -6.67
N ASP A 75 -37.74 11.19 -6.56
CA ASP A 75 -36.31 11.24 -6.22
C ASP A 75 -35.41 11.06 -7.44
N HIS A 76 -35.82 10.26 -8.42
CA HIS A 76 -34.94 9.89 -9.53
C HIS A 76 -34.93 10.92 -10.68
N LEU A 77 -33.80 10.92 -11.40
CA LEU A 77 -33.62 11.52 -12.72
C LEU A 77 -33.51 10.40 -13.77
N ASP A 78 -34.17 10.57 -14.91
CA ASP A 78 -33.93 9.76 -16.09
C ASP A 78 -32.72 10.35 -16.83
N VAL A 79 -31.69 9.53 -17.06
CA VAL A 79 -30.40 9.95 -17.62
C VAL A 79 -30.10 9.11 -18.85
N ASP A 80 -30.04 9.76 -20.01
CA ASP A 80 -29.61 9.15 -21.26
C ASP A 80 -28.11 9.41 -21.44
N ILE A 81 -27.31 8.35 -21.34
CA ILE A 81 -25.85 8.40 -21.39
C ILE A 81 -25.41 8.38 -22.85
N PRO A 82 -24.70 9.41 -23.35
CA PRO A 82 -24.24 9.41 -24.72
C PRO A 82 -23.17 8.32 -24.92
N ILE A 83 -23.09 7.78 -26.13
CA ILE A 83 -22.09 6.78 -26.53
C ILE A 83 -20.63 7.24 -26.35
N THR A 84 -20.40 8.55 -26.24
CA THR A 84 -19.08 9.12 -25.96
C THR A 84 -18.62 8.87 -24.53
N ARG A 85 -19.50 8.44 -23.64
CA ARG A 85 -19.27 8.21 -22.21
C ARG A 85 -19.39 6.72 -21.86
N ALA A 86 -18.42 5.94 -22.34
CA ALA A 86 -18.33 4.50 -22.07
C ALA A 86 -17.84 4.17 -20.64
N ASP A 87 -17.30 5.17 -19.94
CA ASP A 87 -16.80 5.11 -18.56
C ASP A 87 -17.93 5.00 -17.53
N ILE A 88 -19.14 5.44 -17.87
CA ILE A 88 -20.28 5.43 -16.97
C ILE A 88 -20.82 4.01 -16.89
N LEU A 89 -20.90 3.43 -15.70
CA LEU A 89 -21.38 2.07 -15.47
C LEU A 89 -22.40 1.99 -14.32
N HIS A 90 -22.36 2.95 -13.40
CA HIS A 90 -23.18 3.00 -12.19
C HIS A 90 -23.64 4.43 -11.89
N GLN A 91 -24.68 4.60 -11.06
CA GLN A 91 -25.13 5.91 -10.60
C GLN A 91 -24.04 6.72 -9.84
N ALA A 92 -22.97 6.03 -9.39
CA ALA A 92 -21.82 6.67 -8.76
C ALA A 92 -21.04 7.53 -9.76
N ASP A 93 -20.94 7.12 -11.03
CA ASP A 93 -20.23 7.88 -12.06
C ASP A 93 -21.05 9.13 -12.46
N ILE A 94 -22.38 9.02 -12.42
CA ILE A 94 -23.30 10.16 -12.61
C ILE A 94 -23.17 11.15 -11.44
N MET A 95 -23.07 10.65 -10.21
CA MET A 95 -22.80 11.46 -9.02
C MET A 95 -21.45 12.17 -9.09
N GLU A 96 -20.40 11.48 -9.56
CA GLU A 96 -19.09 12.08 -9.81
C GLU A 96 -19.18 13.25 -10.79
N ASP A 97 -19.86 13.06 -11.92
CA ASP A 97 -20.03 14.12 -12.92
C ASP A 97 -20.86 15.29 -12.40
N ALA A 98 -21.90 15.03 -11.61
CA ALA A 98 -22.66 16.08 -10.94
C ALA A 98 -21.74 16.90 -10.00
N ALA A 99 -20.84 16.23 -9.25
CA ALA A 99 -19.87 16.88 -8.39
C ALA A 99 -18.81 17.69 -9.19
N ILE A 100 -18.33 17.15 -10.32
CA ILE A 100 -17.38 17.84 -11.21
C ILE A 100 -18.02 19.11 -11.77
N ALA A 101 -19.24 19.01 -12.29
CA ALA A 101 -19.99 20.14 -12.84
C ALA A 101 -20.34 21.20 -11.79
N TYR A 102 -20.56 20.78 -10.54
CA TYR A 102 -20.74 21.69 -9.40
C TYR A 102 -19.43 22.40 -9.01
N GLY A 103 -18.31 21.70 -9.19
CA GLY A 103 -16.96 22.15 -8.88
C GLY A 103 -16.56 21.74 -7.45
N PHE A 104 -15.52 20.91 -7.34
CA PHE A 104 -15.10 20.32 -6.06
C PHE A 104 -14.75 21.35 -4.99
N ASN A 105 -14.25 22.53 -5.38
CA ASN A 105 -13.92 23.60 -4.43
C ASN A 105 -15.15 24.25 -3.80
N ASN A 106 -16.33 24.10 -4.39
CA ASN A 106 -17.59 24.62 -3.88
C ASN A 106 -18.30 23.62 -2.95
N LEU A 107 -17.87 22.35 -2.94
CA LEU A 107 -18.48 21.34 -2.07
C LEU A 107 -18.24 21.68 -0.60
N PRO A 108 -19.25 21.51 0.27
CA PRO A 108 -19.11 21.81 1.68
C PRO A 108 -18.10 20.85 2.33
N ARG A 109 -17.22 21.41 3.15
CA ARG A 109 -16.27 20.63 3.95
C ARG A 109 -16.86 20.42 5.33
N TYR A 110 -17.15 19.17 5.68
CA TYR A 110 -17.61 18.82 7.01
C TYR A 110 -16.65 17.82 7.64
N PHE A 111 -16.52 17.90 8.97
CA PHE A 111 -15.86 16.86 9.75
C PHE A 111 -16.93 15.81 10.11
N PRO A 112 -16.72 14.51 9.86
CA PRO A 112 -17.67 13.48 10.25
C PRO A 112 -17.96 13.55 11.75
N ALA A 113 -19.21 13.83 12.14
CA ALA A 113 -19.62 13.95 13.54
C ALA A 113 -19.78 12.57 14.22
N THR A 114 -19.98 11.53 13.42
CA THR A 114 -20.02 10.15 13.86
C THR A 114 -18.61 9.60 13.86
N HIS A 115 -18.04 9.43 15.07
CA HIS A 115 -17.24 8.28 15.53
C HIS A 115 -16.26 8.72 16.63
N ALA A 116 -16.65 8.54 17.89
CA ALA A 116 -15.71 8.43 19.00
C ALA A 116 -15.10 7.01 18.97
N ALA A 117 -14.23 6.75 17.99
CA ALA A 117 -13.44 5.52 17.99
C ALA A 117 -12.26 5.69 18.95
N VAL A 118 -12.01 4.69 19.80
CA VAL A 118 -10.79 4.65 20.61
C VAL A 118 -9.70 4.02 19.75
N ALA A 119 -8.69 4.81 19.38
CA ALA A 119 -7.55 4.31 18.64
C ALA A 119 -6.68 3.40 19.51
N ALA A 120 -6.19 2.31 18.94
CA ALA A 120 -5.22 1.41 19.56
C ALA A 120 -4.06 1.15 18.60
N ALA A 121 -2.83 1.19 19.10
CA ALA A 121 -1.66 0.83 18.33
C ALA A 121 -1.58 -0.70 18.16
N LEU A 122 -1.14 -1.15 16.99
CA LEU A 122 -0.80 -2.57 16.79
C LEU A 122 0.36 -2.93 17.73
N PRO A 123 0.25 -3.97 18.59
CA PRO A 123 1.24 -4.27 19.62
C PRO A 123 2.68 -4.39 19.12
N VAL A 124 2.90 -5.02 17.96
CA VAL A 124 4.24 -5.15 17.37
C VAL A 124 4.83 -3.81 16.94
N ASN A 125 4.01 -2.87 16.47
CA ASN A 125 4.47 -1.53 16.11
C ASN A 125 4.81 -0.72 17.36
N LYS A 126 3.97 -0.81 18.40
CA LYS A 126 4.26 -0.19 19.70
C LYS A 126 5.58 -0.69 20.28
N LEU A 127 5.83 -2.00 20.22
CA LEU A 127 7.10 -2.59 20.63
C LEU A 127 8.27 -2.07 19.78
N ALA A 128 8.12 -2.05 18.45
CA ALA A 128 9.15 -1.54 17.56
C ALA A 128 9.50 -0.06 17.85
N ASP A 129 8.51 0.77 18.15
CA ASP A 129 8.74 2.18 18.52
C ASP A 129 9.51 2.30 19.83
N ILE A 130 9.18 1.49 20.84
CA ILE A 130 9.95 1.43 22.10
C ILE A 130 11.41 1.08 21.81
N LEU A 131 11.66 0.05 20.98
CA LEU A 131 13.02 -0.36 20.61
C LEU A 131 13.79 0.75 19.88
N ARG A 132 13.13 1.47 18.95
CA ARG A 132 13.72 2.62 18.26
C ARG A 132 14.11 3.72 19.22
N PHE A 133 13.22 4.09 20.14
CA PHE A 133 13.50 5.12 21.13
C PHE A 133 14.66 4.73 22.04
N GLU A 134 14.71 3.49 22.52
CA GLU A 134 15.80 3.05 23.39
C GLU A 134 17.16 3.01 22.69
N ALA A 135 17.23 2.51 21.45
CA ALA A 135 18.46 2.51 20.68
C ALA A 135 18.92 3.95 20.33
N ALA A 136 17.99 4.83 19.97
CA ALA A 136 18.27 6.24 19.73
C ALA A 136 18.79 6.94 21.01
N MET A 137 18.19 6.69 22.17
CA MET A 137 18.65 7.24 23.46
C MET A 137 20.02 6.67 23.88
N ALA A 138 20.36 5.45 23.47
CA ALA A 138 21.71 4.89 23.60
C ALA A 138 22.72 5.50 22.58
N GLY A 139 22.31 6.48 21.80
CA GLY A 139 23.15 7.19 20.83
C GLY A 139 23.46 6.38 19.58
N TRP A 140 22.57 5.48 19.17
CA TRP A 140 22.62 4.80 17.88
C TRP A 140 21.74 5.53 16.87
N ALA A 141 22.13 5.52 15.60
CA ALA A 141 21.36 6.15 14.52
C ALA A 141 20.50 5.10 13.80
N GLU A 142 19.21 5.35 13.66
CA GLU A 142 18.33 4.48 12.87
C GLU A 142 18.65 4.62 11.37
N VAL A 143 18.67 3.50 10.66
CA VAL A 143 18.84 3.45 9.21
C VAL A 143 17.70 2.66 8.57
N MET A 144 17.41 2.97 7.30
CA MET A 144 16.33 2.33 6.54
C MET A 144 16.82 1.83 5.17
N PRO A 145 17.60 0.74 5.12
CA PRO A 145 18.01 0.09 3.88
C PRO A 145 16.80 -0.47 3.11
N LEU A 146 17.00 -0.72 1.82
CA LEU A 146 15.99 -1.39 1.00
C LEU A 146 15.75 -2.83 1.49
N ILE A 147 14.50 -3.26 1.36
CA ILE A 147 14.05 -4.61 1.73
C ILE A 147 14.45 -5.65 0.67
N LEU A 148 14.63 -5.21 -0.57
CA LEU A 148 15.09 -6.04 -1.68
C LEU A 148 16.61 -6.01 -1.75
N CYS A 149 17.21 -7.18 -1.94
CA CYS A 149 18.65 -7.35 -2.09
C CYS A 149 18.98 -8.41 -3.15
N SER A 150 20.25 -8.47 -3.54
CA SER A 150 20.76 -9.59 -4.33
C SER A 150 20.82 -10.86 -3.49
N HIS A 151 20.79 -12.02 -4.14
CA HIS A 151 20.95 -13.31 -3.47
C HIS A 151 22.31 -13.40 -2.75
N ASP A 152 23.37 -12.93 -3.41
CA ASP A 152 24.73 -12.94 -2.87
C ASP A 152 24.88 -12.06 -1.62
N GLU A 153 24.24 -10.88 -1.59
CA GLU A 153 24.24 -9.99 -0.40
C GLU A 153 23.64 -10.67 0.84
N ASN A 154 22.61 -11.48 0.65
CA ASN A 154 21.87 -12.10 1.74
C ASN A 154 22.48 -13.43 2.21
N TYR A 155 23.22 -14.12 1.34
CA TYR A 155 23.80 -15.44 1.62
C TYR A 155 25.32 -15.48 1.36
N GLY A 156 25.74 -15.38 0.09
CA GLY A 156 27.12 -15.62 -0.32
C GLY A 156 28.16 -14.75 0.39
N TRP A 157 27.91 -13.44 0.51
CA TRP A 157 28.84 -12.50 1.16
C TRP A 157 28.85 -12.62 2.68
N LEU A 158 27.80 -13.18 3.27
CA LEU A 158 27.73 -13.50 4.70
C LEU A 158 28.27 -14.89 5.02
N ASN A 159 28.74 -15.64 4.02
CA ASN A 159 29.15 -17.04 4.16
C ASN A 159 28.03 -17.92 4.76
N HIS A 160 26.77 -17.65 4.41
CA HIS A 160 25.63 -18.45 4.80
C HIS A 160 25.18 -19.36 3.66
N ALA A 161 24.84 -20.60 4.00
CA ALA A 161 24.21 -21.51 3.06
C ALA A 161 22.79 -21.02 2.71
N ASP A 162 22.40 -21.15 1.45
CA ASP A 162 21.02 -20.87 1.03
C ASP A 162 20.09 -21.96 1.56
N ASP A 163 19.34 -21.63 2.62
CA ASP A 163 18.32 -22.46 3.25
C ASP A 163 16.99 -22.50 2.47
N ASN A 164 16.95 -21.86 1.29
CA ASN A 164 15.80 -21.70 0.41
C ASN A 164 14.60 -20.98 1.07
N ARG A 165 14.80 -20.28 2.20
CA ARG A 165 13.73 -19.57 2.90
C ARG A 165 13.45 -18.17 2.33
N ALA A 166 14.38 -17.57 1.60
CA ALA A 166 14.16 -16.26 0.98
C ALA A 166 13.08 -16.30 -0.11
N VAL A 167 12.20 -15.30 -0.11
CA VAL A 167 11.23 -15.06 -1.19
C VAL A 167 11.96 -14.47 -2.39
N ARG A 168 11.86 -15.13 -3.55
CA ARG A 168 12.55 -14.73 -4.79
C ARG A 168 11.59 -14.02 -5.74
N LEU A 169 12.03 -12.91 -6.31
CA LEU A 169 11.27 -12.17 -7.32
C LEU A 169 11.41 -12.90 -8.66
N GLN A 170 10.31 -13.05 -9.39
CA GLN A 170 10.32 -13.76 -10.67
C GLN A 170 11.03 -12.95 -11.77
N ASN A 171 10.76 -11.64 -11.85
CA ASN A 171 11.27 -10.76 -12.91
C ASN A 171 11.94 -9.51 -12.31
N PRO A 172 13.06 -9.64 -11.59
CA PRO A 172 13.74 -8.50 -11.00
C PRO A 172 14.32 -7.60 -12.10
N LYS A 173 14.15 -6.28 -11.96
CA LYS A 173 14.66 -5.30 -12.93
C LYS A 173 16.19 -5.15 -12.87
N THR A 174 16.78 -5.36 -11.69
CA THR A 174 18.22 -5.28 -11.45
C THR A 174 18.66 -6.48 -10.63
N LEU A 175 19.95 -6.84 -10.73
CA LEU A 175 20.54 -7.92 -9.92
C LEU A 175 20.51 -7.61 -8.42
N GLU A 176 20.43 -6.33 -8.04
CA GLU A 176 20.33 -5.90 -6.64
C GLU A 176 18.97 -6.19 -6.01
N TYR A 177 17.94 -6.61 -6.76
CA TYR A 177 16.58 -6.80 -6.26
C TYR A 177 16.04 -8.21 -6.55
N GLN A 178 16.89 -9.23 -6.44
CA GLN A 178 16.53 -10.62 -6.73
C GLN A 178 15.62 -11.25 -5.66
N ILE A 179 15.83 -10.91 -4.40
CA ILE A 179 15.13 -11.52 -3.27
C ILE A 179 14.67 -10.47 -2.25
N VAL A 180 13.71 -10.87 -1.41
CA VAL A 180 13.39 -10.16 -0.18
C VAL A 180 14.37 -10.61 0.91
N ARG A 181 14.97 -9.66 1.63
CA ARG A 181 15.94 -9.94 2.70
C ARG A 181 15.37 -10.86 3.78
N THR A 182 16.18 -11.79 4.24
CA THR A 182 15.88 -12.67 5.40
C THR A 182 16.56 -12.21 6.68
N SER A 183 17.44 -11.22 6.58
CA SER A 183 18.15 -10.61 7.72
C SER A 183 18.30 -9.10 7.47
N LEU A 184 18.42 -8.32 8.55
CA LEU A 184 18.71 -6.89 8.48
C LEU A 184 20.21 -6.61 8.30
N ILE A 185 21.08 -7.58 8.59
CA ILE A 185 22.54 -7.44 8.56
C ILE A 185 23.08 -6.97 7.20
N PRO A 186 22.67 -7.53 6.03
CA PRO A 186 23.14 -7.04 4.74
C PRO A 186 22.90 -5.54 4.53
N GLY A 187 21.73 -5.05 4.94
CA GLY A 187 21.36 -3.64 4.83
C GLY A 187 22.20 -2.73 5.71
N LEU A 188 22.46 -3.15 6.95
CA LEU A 188 23.35 -2.43 7.87
C LEU A 188 24.79 -2.37 7.34
N LEU A 189 25.32 -3.49 6.85
CA LEU A 189 26.68 -3.56 6.29
C LEU A 189 26.82 -2.72 5.00
N LYS A 190 25.80 -2.73 4.13
CA LYS A 190 25.74 -1.87 2.95
C LYS A 190 25.73 -0.39 3.34
N THR A 191 24.98 -0.04 4.39
CA THR A 191 24.97 1.33 4.93
C THR A 191 26.35 1.75 5.42
N VAL A 192 27.05 0.90 6.17
CA VAL A 192 28.44 1.16 6.58
C VAL A 192 29.36 1.28 5.36
N ARG A 193 29.23 0.41 4.36
CA ARG A 193 30.03 0.42 3.12
C ARG A 193 29.94 1.76 2.38
N GLU A 194 28.72 2.27 2.18
CA GLU A 194 28.51 3.55 1.48
C GLU A 194 28.99 4.76 2.28
N ASN A 195 29.12 4.62 3.60
CA ASN A 195 29.47 5.71 4.51
C ASN A 195 30.89 5.60 5.11
N ARG A 196 31.77 4.75 4.55
CA ARG A 196 33.15 4.54 5.06
C ARG A 196 34.01 5.81 5.13
N ARG A 197 33.63 6.88 4.43
CA ARG A 197 34.32 8.19 4.46
C ARG A 197 33.98 9.02 5.70
N HIS A 198 32.94 8.66 6.44
CA HIS A 198 32.56 9.34 7.67
C HIS A 198 33.48 8.97 8.83
N ALA A 199 33.53 9.84 9.83
CA ALA A 199 34.31 9.60 11.04
C ALA A 199 33.76 8.39 11.81
N VAL A 200 34.69 7.54 12.25
CA VAL A 200 34.39 6.44 13.18
C VAL A 200 34.39 6.95 14.64
N PRO A 201 33.61 6.34 15.56
CA PRO A 201 32.77 5.16 15.35
C PRO A 201 31.39 5.48 14.75
N MET A 202 30.88 4.56 13.92
CA MET A 202 29.49 4.55 13.46
C MET A 202 28.68 3.53 14.25
N LYS A 203 27.53 3.98 14.76
CA LYS A 203 26.55 3.18 15.49
C LYS A 203 25.23 3.25 14.75
N VAL A 204 24.87 2.19 14.02
CA VAL A 204 23.63 2.16 13.25
C VAL A 204 22.75 1.00 13.68
N PHE A 205 21.44 1.19 13.66
CA PHE A 205 20.47 0.15 13.95
C PHE A 205 19.26 0.23 13.01
N GLU A 206 18.52 -0.86 12.92
CA GLU A 206 17.27 -0.94 12.16
C GLU A 206 16.24 -1.78 12.93
N VAL A 207 14.98 -1.32 12.92
CA VAL A 207 13.83 -2.10 13.38
C VAL A 207 12.86 -2.24 12.24
N SER A 208 12.80 -3.40 11.61
CA SER A 208 12.04 -3.57 10.37
C SER A 208 11.72 -5.03 10.08
N ASP A 209 10.90 -5.25 9.05
CA ASP A 209 10.52 -6.59 8.63
C ASP A 209 11.59 -7.26 7.77
N VAL A 210 11.73 -8.55 7.99
CA VAL A 210 12.32 -9.53 7.07
C VAL A 210 11.23 -10.49 6.60
N CYS A 211 11.43 -11.16 5.47
CA CYS A 211 10.43 -12.06 4.91
C CYS A 211 10.98 -13.46 4.72
N TYR A 212 10.15 -14.45 5.06
CA TYR A 212 10.43 -15.86 4.83
C TYR A 212 9.31 -16.51 4.04
N LYS A 213 9.63 -17.51 3.24
CA LYS A 213 8.65 -18.47 2.74
C LYS A 213 8.04 -19.21 3.92
N ASP A 214 6.72 -19.32 3.90
CA ASP A 214 5.96 -20.12 4.85
C ASP A 214 4.74 -20.69 4.12
N MET A 215 4.81 -21.96 3.74
CA MET A 215 3.77 -22.63 2.96
C MET A 215 2.47 -22.86 3.75
N SER A 216 2.47 -22.66 5.07
CA SER A 216 1.29 -22.86 5.93
C SER A 216 0.30 -21.70 5.88
N VAL A 217 0.75 -20.50 5.49
CA VAL A 217 -0.09 -19.30 5.39
C VAL A 217 -0.58 -19.06 3.97
N GLU A 218 -1.71 -18.35 3.83
CA GLU A 218 -2.39 -18.07 2.54
C GLU A 218 -1.44 -17.54 1.46
N ARG A 219 -0.62 -16.55 1.80
CA ARG A 219 0.34 -15.91 0.86
C ARG A 219 1.62 -16.72 0.63
N ARG A 220 1.77 -17.85 1.30
CA ARG A 220 2.98 -18.70 1.28
C ARG A 220 4.27 -18.00 1.73
N SER A 221 4.11 -16.87 2.44
CA SER A 221 5.19 -16.04 2.94
C SER A 221 4.74 -15.34 4.22
N ARG A 222 5.67 -15.12 5.15
CA ARG A 222 5.43 -14.41 6.41
C ARG A 222 6.50 -13.35 6.65
N ASN A 223 6.08 -12.26 7.30
CA ASN A 223 7.00 -11.22 7.76
C ASN A 223 7.30 -11.42 9.24
N GLU A 224 8.54 -11.15 9.63
CA GLU A 224 8.97 -11.08 11.03
C GLU A 224 9.60 -9.73 11.31
N ARG A 225 9.23 -9.10 12.43
CA ARG A 225 9.82 -7.85 12.89
C ARG A 225 11.14 -8.16 13.58
N HIS A 226 12.24 -7.71 12.99
CA HIS A 226 13.59 -7.88 13.52
C HIS A 226 14.13 -6.55 14.05
N PHE A 227 15.05 -6.66 15.00
CA PHE A 227 15.89 -5.56 15.49
C PHE A 227 17.34 -5.97 15.26
N ALA A 228 18.12 -5.11 14.59
CA ALA A 228 19.53 -5.36 14.36
C ALA A 228 20.33 -4.08 14.56
N ALA A 229 21.59 -4.23 14.99
CA ALA A 229 22.50 -3.14 15.22
C ALA A 229 23.90 -3.48 14.71
N CYS A 230 24.62 -2.49 14.19
CA CYS A 230 25.98 -2.63 13.67
C CYS A 230 26.88 -1.52 14.22
N TRP A 231 27.96 -1.94 14.88
CA TRP A 231 29.05 -1.07 15.30
C TRP A 231 30.17 -1.12 14.27
N TYR A 232 30.68 0.04 13.89
CA TYR A 232 31.86 0.15 13.04
C TYR A 232 32.85 1.16 13.64
N GLY A 233 34.01 0.65 14.08
CA GLY A 233 35.05 1.45 14.72
C GLY A 233 36.45 0.94 14.38
N LYS A 234 37.48 1.52 15.03
CA LYS A 234 38.86 1.03 14.93
C LYS A 234 39.01 -0.39 15.49
N THR A 235 38.19 -0.72 16.48
CA THR A 235 38.03 -2.06 17.07
C THR A 235 36.61 -2.57 16.80
N ALA A 236 36.42 -3.89 16.89
CA ALA A 236 35.13 -4.54 16.63
C ALA A 236 34.01 -4.11 17.61
N GLY A 237 34.37 -3.62 18.81
CA GLY A 237 33.41 -3.04 19.76
C GLY A 237 32.29 -3.98 20.18
N PHE A 238 32.61 -5.25 20.41
CA PHE A 238 31.62 -6.26 20.83
C PHE A 238 30.87 -5.83 22.10
N GLU A 239 31.59 -5.23 23.05
CA GLU A 239 31.05 -4.67 24.29
C GLU A 239 30.00 -3.56 24.05
N GLN A 240 30.09 -2.82 22.95
CA GLN A 240 29.13 -1.77 22.60
C GLN A 240 27.82 -2.36 22.10
N VAL A 241 27.89 -3.39 21.25
CA VAL A 241 26.71 -4.10 20.75
C VAL A 241 26.05 -4.90 21.87
N HIS A 242 26.85 -5.59 22.69
CA HIS A 242 26.39 -6.30 23.88
C HIS A 242 25.69 -5.37 24.86
N GLY A 243 26.30 -4.21 25.17
CA GLY A 243 25.68 -3.22 26.05
C GLY A 243 24.37 -2.65 25.51
N LEU A 244 24.23 -2.50 24.19
CA LEU A 244 22.95 -2.12 23.57
C LEU A 244 21.90 -3.22 23.76
N LEU A 245 22.25 -4.48 23.53
CA LEU A 245 21.35 -5.61 23.74
C LEU A 245 20.87 -5.66 25.19
N ASP A 246 21.79 -5.57 26.15
CA ASP A 246 21.45 -5.56 27.58
C ASP A 246 20.51 -4.41 27.94
N ARG A 247 20.78 -3.20 27.40
CA ARG A 247 19.94 -2.02 27.59
C ARG A 247 18.52 -2.25 27.07
N VAL A 248 18.41 -2.77 25.85
CA VAL A 248 17.12 -3.08 25.21
C VAL A 248 16.36 -4.12 26.01
N MET A 249 17.01 -5.23 26.39
CA MET A 249 16.37 -6.31 27.13
C MET A 249 15.95 -5.87 28.54
N THR A 250 16.77 -5.05 29.21
CA THR A 250 16.43 -4.44 30.51
C THR A 250 15.16 -3.59 30.41
N MET A 251 15.04 -2.80 29.34
CA MET A 251 13.84 -1.99 29.08
C MET A 251 12.59 -2.83 28.77
N LEU A 252 12.78 -3.96 28.11
CA LEU A 252 11.73 -4.97 27.92
C LEU A 252 11.42 -5.78 29.19
N LYS A 253 12.14 -5.53 30.30
CA LYS A 253 12.05 -6.29 31.55
C LYS A 253 12.33 -7.79 31.37
N ALA A 254 13.17 -8.13 30.39
CA ALA A 254 13.67 -9.49 30.19
C ALA A 254 14.91 -9.70 31.06
N ALA A 255 14.89 -10.70 31.93
CA ALA A 255 16.04 -11.05 32.76
C ALA A 255 17.11 -11.77 31.92
N PHE A 256 18.40 -11.51 32.18
CA PHE A 256 19.48 -12.28 31.59
C PHE A 256 19.57 -13.65 32.28
N ILE A 257 19.52 -14.74 31.51
CA ILE A 257 19.55 -16.11 32.03
C ILE A 257 20.96 -16.67 31.86
N THR A 258 21.58 -17.06 32.96
CA THR A 258 22.88 -17.76 32.92
C THR A 258 22.70 -19.24 32.56
N ARG A 259 23.70 -19.85 31.91
CA ARG A 259 23.65 -21.27 31.48
C ARG A 259 23.35 -22.25 32.64
N GLU A 260 23.69 -21.89 33.87
CA GLU A 260 23.44 -22.73 35.06
C GLU A 260 21.98 -22.66 35.53
N GLU A 261 21.31 -21.52 35.36
CA GLU A 261 19.91 -21.31 35.77
C GLU A 261 18.90 -21.85 34.75
N GLY A 262 19.26 -21.83 33.45
CA GLY A 262 18.40 -22.27 32.34
C GLY A 262 18.08 -23.76 32.29
N LEU A 263 18.87 -24.61 32.96
CA LEU A 263 18.69 -26.07 32.94
C LEU A 263 17.67 -26.59 33.98
N SER A 264 17.29 -25.78 34.98
CA SER A 264 16.46 -26.24 36.10
C SER A 264 15.08 -25.57 36.22
N GLY A 265 14.85 -24.41 35.59
CA GLY A 265 13.61 -23.65 35.71
C GLY A 265 12.67 -23.77 34.51
N LYS A 266 11.64 -24.63 34.60
CA LYS A 266 10.48 -24.55 33.68
C LYS A 266 9.71 -23.24 33.95
N GLY A 267 9.97 -22.20 33.15
CA GLY A 267 9.17 -20.97 33.15
C GLY A 267 9.94 -19.65 33.24
N VAL A 268 11.27 -19.63 33.12
CA VAL A 268 12.04 -18.37 33.17
C VAL A 268 11.82 -17.58 31.87
N GLN A 269 11.21 -16.40 31.96
CA GLN A 269 11.10 -15.43 30.85
C GLN A 269 12.35 -14.54 30.85
N GLY A 270 13.22 -14.70 29.86
CA GLY A 270 14.48 -13.97 29.78
C GLY A 270 15.19 -14.17 28.45
N TYR A 271 16.44 -13.70 28.36
CA TYR A 271 17.30 -13.85 27.17
C TYR A 271 18.64 -14.49 27.55
N TRP A 272 19.25 -15.19 26.60
CA TRP A 272 20.59 -15.75 26.69
C TRP A 272 21.38 -15.38 25.43
N ILE A 273 22.69 -15.53 25.51
CA ILE A 273 23.59 -15.37 24.36
C ILE A 273 24.01 -16.76 23.91
N GLU A 274 23.85 -17.02 22.62
CA GLU A 274 24.27 -18.23 21.95
C GLU A 274 25.26 -17.86 20.86
N GLU A 275 26.40 -18.55 20.84
CA GLU A 275 27.36 -18.44 19.74
C GLU A 275 26.74 -19.11 18.51
N VAL A 276 26.79 -18.42 17.38
CA VAL A 276 26.32 -18.97 16.11
C VAL A 276 27.53 -19.61 15.42
N ASP A 277 27.44 -20.91 15.14
CA ASP A 277 28.45 -21.69 14.39
C ASP A 277 28.63 -21.20 12.94
#